data_AF-Q1L093-F1
#
_entry.id   AF-Q1L093-F1
#
_cell.length_a   1.000
_cell.length_b   1.000
_cell.length_c   1.000
_cell.angle_alpha   90.00
_cell.angle_beta   90.00
_cell.angle_gamma   90.00
#
_symmetry.space_group_name_H-M   'P 1'
#
loop_
_entity.id
_entity.type
_entity.pdbx_description
1 polymer ?
#
loop_
_entity_poly.entity_id
_entity_poly.type
_entity_poly.pdbx_seq_one_letter_code
_entity_poly.pdbx_strand_id
1 'polypeptide(L)'
;PPRRKKLCVINLEHLNEKISPEELRKAFIECAAIETFFLWHKYKTDNNGGADLQIKLEGGKIPEDFKRQMFYTFGDYRDLCLDTDISSKKNTNKGVGKVKKNIDTVFQKIDITNVEQRKPWWGKNAEAIWDGMLCGLSYASGNKNNTQIIKNHNTLGTVKFGDNKTTLSEFAKKPQFFRW
;
A
#
# COMPACT_ATOMS: atom_id res chain seq x y z
N PRO A 1 12.17 -8.39 4.06
CA PRO A 1 12.88 -7.09 4.03
C PRO A 1 12.54 -6.21 5.26
N PRO A 2 13.44 -5.31 5.73
CA PRO A 2 13.22 -4.47 6.91
C PRO A 2 11.94 -3.62 6.87
N ARG A 3 11.61 -3.02 5.72
CA ARG A 3 10.37 -2.25 5.50
C ARG A 3 9.12 -3.05 5.87
N ARG A 4 8.99 -4.28 5.34
CA ARG A 4 7.84 -5.17 5.58
C ARG A 4 7.58 -5.45 7.06
N LYS A 5 8.62 -5.53 7.90
CA LYS A 5 8.50 -5.83 9.34
C LYS A 5 7.74 -4.75 10.11
N LYS A 6 7.76 -3.51 9.61
CA LYS A 6 7.12 -2.33 10.23
C LYS A 6 5.95 -1.78 9.39
N LEU A 7 5.46 -2.56 8.42
CA LEU A 7 4.36 -2.15 7.54
C LEU A 7 3.13 -1.76 8.38
N CYS A 8 2.57 -0.57 8.14
CA CYS A 8 1.35 -0.13 8.79
C CYS A 8 0.17 -1.03 8.42
N VAL A 9 -0.35 -1.76 9.41
CA VAL A 9 -1.52 -2.64 9.26
C VAL A 9 -2.54 -2.44 10.37
N ILE A 10 -2.43 -1.35 11.14
CA ILE A 10 -3.17 -1.15 12.39
C ILE A 10 -4.69 -1.17 12.16
N ASN A 11 -5.20 -0.49 11.14
CA ASN A 11 -6.64 -0.46 10.86
C ASN A 11 -7.15 -1.82 10.33
N LEU A 12 -6.29 -2.60 9.66
CA LEU A 12 -6.60 -3.98 9.27
C LEU A 12 -6.62 -4.92 10.49
N GLU A 13 -5.74 -4.68 11.47
CA GLU A 13 -5.66 -5.43 12.71
C GLU A 13 -6.83 -5.14 13.67
N HIS A 14 -7.40 -3.95 13.62
CA HIS A 14 -8.51 -3.48 14.48
C HIS A 14 -9.85 -3.32 13.74
N LEU A 15 -10.08 -4.07 12.65
CA LEU A 15 -11.31 -4.01 11.85
C LEU A 15 -12.58 -4.56 12.56
N ASN A 16 -12.47 -4.98 13.82
CA ASN A 16 -13.46 -5.80 14.53
C ASN A 16 -14.78 -5.10 14.86
N GLU A 17 -14.84 -3.77 14.84
CA GLU A 17 -16.04 -3.01 15.23
C GLU A 17 -17.06 -2.84 14.08
N LYS A 18 -16.61 -2.90 12.81
CA LYS A 18 -17.47 -2.77 11.62
C LYS A 18 -16.96 -3.66 10.48
N ILE A 19 -17.30 -4.94 10.53
CA ILE A 19 -16.82 -5.93 9.55
C ILE A 19 -17.70 -5.88 8.30
N SER A 20 -17.29 -5.08 7.31
CA SER A 20 -17.90 -5.00 5.97
C SER A 20 -16.83 -4.85 4.86
N PRO A 21 -17.16 -5.16 3.59
CA PRO A 21 -16.25 -4.92 2.46
C PRO A 21 -15.85 -3.45 2.28
N GLU A 22 -16.72 -2.52 2.68
CA GLU A 22 -16.45 -1.08 2.62
C GLU A 22 -15.44 -0.64 3.69
N GLU A 23 -15.62 -1.10 4.92
CA GLU A 23 -14.68 -0.82 6.01
C GLU A 23 -13.33 -1.48 5.75
N LEU A 24 -13.31 -2.67 5.14
CA LEU A 24 -12.08 -3.30 4.67
C LEU A 24 -11.35 -2.42 3.64
N ARG A 25 -12.08 -1.89 2.65
CA ARG A 25 -11.52 -0.96 1.66
C ARG A 25 -10.95 0.28 2.34
N LYS A 26 -11.69 0.89 3.26
CA LYS A 26 -11.26 2.07 4.03
C LYS A 26 -9.99 1.78 4.83
N ALA A 27 -9.94 0.65 5.55
CA ALA A 27 -8.77 0.26 6.32
C ALA A 27 -7.52 0.08 5.46
N PHE A 28 -7.63 -0.51 4.26
CA PHE A 28 -6.51 -0.58 3.32
C PHE A 28 -6.05 0.81 2.84
N ILE A 29 -6.97 1.69 2.48
CA ILE A 29 -6.66 3.06 2.03
C ILE A 29 -5.90 3.82 3.13
N GLU A 30 -6.41 3.78 4.36
CA GLU A 30 -5.82 4.48 5.50
C GLU A 30 -4.44 3.91 5.87
N CYS A 31 -4.31 2.57 5.93
CA CYS A 31 -3.02 1.93 6.18
C CYS A 31 -1.99 2.35 5.12
N ALA A 32 -2.36 2.29 3.83
CA ALA A 32 -1.47 2.61 2.74
C ALA A 32 -1.08 4.10 2.69
N ALA A 33 -2.02 5.01 3.03
CA ALA A 33 -1.75 6.43 3.16
C ALA A 33 -0.78 6.73 4.31
N ILE A 34 -1.05 6.18 5.50
CA ILE A 34 -0.23 6.36 6.70
C ILE A 34 1.18 5.78 6.49
N GLU A 35 1.27 4.57 5.94
CA GLU A 35 2.56 3.94 5.59
C GLU A 35 3.35 4.86 4.66
N THR A 36 2.74 5.36 3.59
CA THR A 36 3.44 6.20 2.60
C THR A 36 3.90 7.52 3.22
N PHE A 37 3.08 8.12 4.08
CA PHE A 37 3.44 9.33 4.81
C PHE A 37 4.71 9.13 5.65
N PHE A 38 4.73 8.11 6.53
CA PHE A 38 5.90 7.85 7.37
C PHE A 38 7.09 7.33 6.58
N LEU A 39 6.87 6.56 5.52
CA LEU A 39 7.91 6.09 4.63
C LEU A 39 8.64 7.26 3.96
N TRP A 40 7.93 8.32 3.58
CA TRP A 40 8.55 9.54 3.04
C TRP A 40 9.48 10.21 4.04
N HIS A 41 9.00 10.41 5.27
CA HIS A 41 9.82 11.00 6.33
C HIS A 41 11.08 10.17 6.59
N LYS A 42 10.95 8.84 6.66
CA LYS A 42 12.09 7.94 6.79
C LYS A 42 13.05 8.06 5.61
N TYR A 43 12.54 8.05 4.38
CA TYR A 43 13.35 8.19 3.17
C TYR A 43 14.16 9.49 3.15
N LYS A 44 13.55 10.61 3.53
CA LYS A 44 14.27 11.90 3.65
C LYS A 44 15.42 11.82 4.65
N THR A 45 15.14 11.29 5.85
CA THR A 45 16.15 11.13 6.89
C THR A 45 17.30 10.22 6.45
N ASP A 46 16.99 9.06 5.85
CA ASP A 46 18.00 8.08 5.44
C ASP A 46 18.91 8.59 4.30
N ASN A 47 18.45 9.54 3.49
CA ASN A 47 19.19 10.06 2.33
C ASN A 47 19.87 11.42 2.59
N ASN A 48 19.84 11.93 3.83
CA ASN A 48 20.22 13.32 4.14
C ASN A 48 19.52 14.35 3.22
N GLY A 49 18.40 13.94 2.61
CA GLY A 49 17.74 14.71 1.58
C GLY A 49 16.79 15.68 2.26
N GLY A 50 17.35 16.83 2.65
CA GLY A 50 16.63 17.95 3.25
C GLY A 50 15.74 18.67 2.24
N ALA A 51 16.04 19.95 2.00
CA ALA A 51 15.22 20.83 1.17
C ALA A 51 15.04 20.33 -0.27
N ASP A 52 16.05 19.70 -0.90
CA ASP A 52 15.97 19.31 -2.31
C ASP A 52 14.94 18.22 -2.60
N LEU A 53 14.87 17.17 -1.77
CA LEU A 53 13.84 16.13 -1.91
C LEU A 53 12.45 16.70 -1.64
N GLN A 54 12.37 17.61 -0.67
CA GLN A 54 11.16 18.28 -0.27
C GLN A 54 10.61 19.16 -1.41
N ILE A 55 11.44 20.01 -2.01
CA ILE A 55 11.08 20.87 -3.16
C ILE A 55 10.62 20.02 -4.36
N LYS A 56 11.33 18.93 -4.66
CA LYS A 56 10.93 18.01 -5.75
C LYS A 56 9.53 17.44 -5.50
N LEU A 57 9.25 16.99 -4.28
CA LEU A 57 7.96 16.42 -3.96
C LEU A 57 6.85 17.47 -3.91
N GLU A 58 7.12 18.67 -3.40
CA GLU A 58 6.20 19.81 -3.43
C GLU A 58 5.79 20.17 -4.87
N GLY A 59 6.75 20.11 -5.80
CA GLY A 59 6.52 20.22 -7.25
C GLY A 59 5.82 19.00 -7.89
N GLY A 60 5.43 18.01 -7.09
CA GLY A 60 4.71 16.81 -7.52
C GLY A 60 5.57 15.70 -8.13
N LYS A 61 6.91 15.82 -8.05
CA LYS A 61 7.84 14.82 -8.57
C LYS A 61 8.26 13.85 -7.47
N ILE A 62 7.83 12.59 -7.62
CA ILE A 62 8.24 11.50 -6.73
C ILE A 62 9.64 11.00 -7.12
N PRO A 63 10.64 10.98 -6.22
CA PRO A 63 11.94 10.37 -6.49
C PRO A 63 11.81 8.89 -6.89
N GLU A 64 12.52 8.44 -7.92
CA GLU A 64 12.40 7.08 -8.44
C GLU A 64 12.71 6.01 -7.37
N ASP A 65 13.71 6.25 -6.53
CA ASP A 65 14.11 5.33 -5.48
C ASP A 65 13.03 5.17 -4.41
N PHE A 66 12.35 6.27 -4.07
CA PHE A 66 11.20 6.25 -3.18
C PHE A 66 9.99 5.59 -3.83
N LYS A 67 9.72 5.87 -5.11
CA LYS A 67 8.64 5.25 -5.88
C LYS A 67 8.78 3.73 -5.90
N ARG A 68 10.00 3.19 -6.03
CA ARG A 68 10.24 1.74 -5.90
C ARG A 68 9.77 1.20 -4.55
N GLN A 69 10.04 1.91 -3.44
CA GLN A 69 9.56 1.49 -2.12
C GLN A 69 8.03 1.46 -2.04
N MET A 70 7.35 2.43 -2.64
CA MET A 70 5.88 2.44 -2.74
C MET A 70 5.36 1.22 -3.50
N PHE A 71 6.00 0.82 -4.61
CA PHE A 71 5.63 -0.37 -5.37
C PHE A 71 5.72 -1.65 -4.52
N TYR A 72 6.81 -1.81 -3.75
CA TYR A 72 6.96 -2.93 -2.82
C TYR A 72 5.87 -2.93 -1.74
N THR A 73 5.57 -1.77 -1.16
CA THR A 73 4.50 -1.61 -0.15
C THR A 73 3.13 -1.96 -0.72
N PHE A 74 2.79 -1.47 -1.92
CA PHE A 74 1.54 -1.80 -2.60
C PHE A 74 1.42 -3.31 -2.87
N GLY A 75 2.52 -3.94 -3.31
CA GLY A 75 2.60 -5.39 -3.47
C GLY A 75 2.35 -6.16 -2.18
N ASP A 76 2.90 -5.70 -1.06
CA ASP A 76 2.66 -6.34 0.24
C ASP A 76 1.19 -6.23 0.68
N TYR A 77 0.54 -5.08 0.48
CA TYR A 77 -0.90 -4.95 0.76
C TYR A 77 -1.74 -5.88 -0.12
N ARG A 78 -1.36 -6.04 -1.39
CA ARG A 78 -2.00 -7.00 -2.29
C ARG A 78 -1.89 -8.42 -1.73
N ASP A 79 -0.71 -8.83 -1.30
CA ASP A 79 -0.51 -10.19 -0.78
C ASP A 79 -1.27 -10.42 0.53
N LEU A 80 -1.38 -9.40 1.39
CA LEU A 80 -2.23 -9.46 2.58
C LEU A 80 -3.70 -9.66 2.20
N CYS A 81 -4.21 -8.91 1.22
CA CYS A 81 -5.59 -9.04 0.73
C CYS A 81 -5.86 -10.45 0.17
N LEU A 82 -4.93 -10.98 -0.62
CA LEU A 82 -5.09 -12.25 -1.34
C LEU A 82 -4.71 -13.48 -0.54
N ASP A 83 -4.24 -13.31 0.71
CA ASP A 83 -3.66 -14.35 1.56
C ASP A 83 -2.43 -15.06 0.94
N THR A 84 -1.74 -14.39 0.02
CA THR A 84 -0.47 -14.86 -0.57
C THR A 84 0.76 -14.34 0.18
N ASP A 85 0.56 -13.57 1.25
CA ASP A 85 1.66 -13.06 2.08
C ASP A 85 2.40 -14.21 2.78
N ILE A 86 3.73 -14.20 2.71
CA ILE A 86 4.62 -15.27 3.18
C ILE A 86 5.12 -15.02 4.62
N SER A 87 4.66 -13.97 5.29
CA SER A 87 5.04 -13.71 6.69
C SER A 87 4.45 -14.77 7.62
N SER A 88 5.06 -14.92 8.80
CA SER A 88 4.51 -15.77 9.86
C SER A 88 3.11 -15.30 10.28
N LYS A 89 2.14 -16.20 10.20
CA LYS A 89 0.72 -16.00 10.59
C LYS A 89 0.37 -16.70 11.92
N LYS A 90 1.37 -17.20 12.66
CA LYS A 90 1.17 -18.02 13.86
C LYS A 90 0.37 -17.34 14.97
N ASN A 91 0.54 -16.02 15.15
CA ASN A 91 -0.18 -15.27 16.16
C ASN A 91 -1.43 -14.63 15.55
N THR A 92 -2.60 -15.13 15.92
CA THR A 92 -3.91 -14.64 15.43
C THR A 92 -4.51 -13.53 16.29
N ASN A 93 -3.81 -13.11 17.36
CA ASN A 93 -4.20 -12.04 18.26
C ASN A 93 -3.48 -10.72 17.99
N LYS A 94 -2.44 -10.70 17.14
CA LYS A 94 -1.77 -9.48 16.69
C LYS A 94 -1.05 -9.64 15.34
N GLY A 95 -0.72 -8.52 14.70
CA GLY A 95 0.07 -8.49 13.47
C GLY A 95 -0.58 -9.27 12.31
N VAL A 96 0.24 -9.87 11.45
CA VAL A 96 -0.21 -10.48 10.18
C VAL A 96 -1.24 -11.60 10.38
N GLY A 97 -1.12 -12.42 11.43
CA GLY A 97 -2.10 -13.48 11.69
C GLY A 97 -3.48 -12.92 12.09
N LYS A 98 -3.53 -11.83 12.87
CA LYS A 98 -4.80 -11.14 13.18
C LYS A 98 -5.37 -10.41 11.98
N VAL A 99 -4.53 -9.73 11.20
CA VAL A 99 -4.91 -9.10 9.93
C VAL A 99 -5.56 -10.11 8.99
N LYS A 100 -4.91 -11.27 8.79
CA LYS A 100 -5.46 -12.37 8.00
C LYS A 100 -6.84 -12.79 8.51
N LYS A 101 -6.97 -13.06 9.81
CA LYS A 101 -8.24 -13.46 10.43
C LYS A 101 -9.35 -12.43 10.17
N ASN A 102 -9.06 -11.15 10.31
CA ASN A 102 -10.04 -10.08 10.09
C ASN A 102 -10.47 -9.99 8.62
N ILE A 103 -9.51 -10.05 7.68
CA ILE A 103 -9.79 -10.05 6.23
C ILE A 103 -10.63 -11.27 5.85
N ASP A 104 -10.26 -12.47 6.35
CA ASP A 104 -11.00 -13.70 6.13
C ASP A 104 -12.45 -13.58 6.63
N THR A 105 -12.65 -12.96 7.81
CA THR A 105 -13.99 -12.75 8.37
C THR A 105 -14.86 -11.85 7.48
N VAL A 106 -14.28 -10.80 6.88
CA VAL A 106 -15.01 -9.95 5.93
C VAL A 106 -15.41 -10.73 4.67
N PHE A 107 -14.48 -11.49 4.10
CA PHE A 107 -14.72 -12.23 2.86
C PHE A 107 -15.71 -13.38 3.04
N GLN A 108 -15.67 -14.08 4.18
CA GLN A 108 -16.63 -15.13 4.51
C GLN A 108 -18.08 -14.62 4.55
N LYS A 109 -18.32 -13.38 4.99
CA LYS A 109 -19.67 -12.77 5.00
C LYS A 109 -20.27 -12.53 3.61
N ILE A 110 -19.45 -12.57 2.57
CA ILE A 110 -19.85 -12.37 1.18
C ILE A 110 -19.46 -13.58 0.30
N ASP A 111 -19.32 -14.76 0.92
CA ASP A 111 -19.05 -16.04 0.29
C ASP A 111 -17.77 -16.10 -0.58
N ILE A 112 -16.78 -15.27 -0.23
CA ILE A 112 -15.44 -15.28 -0.82
C ILE A 112 -14.53 -16.14 0.07
N THR A 113 -14.05 -17.26 -0.46
CA THR A 113 -13.31 -18.28 0.31
C THR A 113 -11.91 -18.53 -0.20
N ASN A 114 -11.61 -18.24 -1.47
CA ASN A 114 -10.33 -18.52 -2.09
C ASN A 114 -9.68 -17.31 -2.77
N VAL A 115 -8.41 -17.48 -3.17
CA VAL A 115 -7.61 -16.41 -3.77
C VAL A 115 -8.20 -15.86 -5.08
N GLU A 116 -8.76 -16.73 -5.93
CA GLU A 116 -9.34 -16.30 -7.22
C GLU A 116 -10.55 -15.41 -7.01
N GLN A 117 -11.38 -15.72 -6.01
CA GLN A 117 -12.53 -14.91 -5.64
C GLN A 117 -12.14 -13.57 -4.99
N ARG A 118 -10.97 -13.47 -4.36
CA ARG A 118 -10.46 -12.20 -3.80
C ARG A 118 -9.87 -11.26 -4.86
N LYS A 119 -9.39 -11.79 -5.99
CA LYS A 119 -8.78 -10.98 -7.07
C LYS A 119 -9.72 -9.88 -7.60
N PRO A 120 -11.01 -10.13 -7.89
CA PRO A 120 -11.95 -9.07 -8.29
C PRO A 120 -12.07 -7.96 -7.25
N TRP A 121 -12.11 -8.29 -5.96
CA TRP A 121 -12.18 -7.28 -4.90
C TRP A 121 -10.91 -6.41 -4.90
N TRP A 122 -9.72 -7.02 -4.99
CA TRP A 122 -8.49 -6.24 -5.11
C TRP A 122 -8.50 -5.38 -6.37
N GLY A 123 -8.86 -5.95 -7.52
CA GLY A 123 -8.91 -5.22 -8.80
C GLY A 123 -9.80 -3.99 -8.75
N LYS A 124 -10.97 -4.09 -8.10
CA LYS A 124 -11.92 -2.97 -7.92
C LYS A 124 -11.38 -1.87 -6.99
N ASN A 125 -10.55 -2.21 -6.02
CA ASN A 125 -10.14 -1.31 -4.95
C ASN A 125 -8.67 -0.85 -5.05
N ALA A 126 -7.85 -1.50 -5.88
CA ALA A 126 -6.43 -1.25 -6.06
C ALA A 126 -6.13 0.22 -6.38
N GLU A 127 -6.93 0.84 -7.25
CA GLU A 127 -6.78 2.25 -7.62
C GLU A 127 -7.01 3.17 -6.42
N ALA A 128 -8.07 2.95 -5.65
CA ALA A 128 -8.34 3.75 -4.45
C ALA A 128 -7.25 3.60 -3.38
N ILE A 129 -6.69 2.39 -3.23
CA ILE A 129 -5.58 2.12 -2.30
C ILE A 129 -4.32 2.87 -2.73
N TRP A 130 -3.98 2.80 -4.02
CA TRP A 130 -2.86 3.54 -4.60
C TRP A 130 -3.04 5.05 -4.48
N ASP A 131 -4.25 5.55 -4.75
CA ASP A 131 -4.63 6.95 -4.54
C ASP A 131 -4.48 7.38 -3.07
N GLY A 132 -4.78 6.48 -2.14
CA GLY A 132 -4.51 6.67 -0.71
C GLY A 132 -3.02 6.89 -0.43
N MET A 133 -2.14 6.09 -1.04
CA MET A 133 -0.69 6.27 -0.94
C MET A 133 -0.25 7.64 -1.47
N LEU A 134 -0.74 8.03 -2.65
CA LEU A 134 -0.43 9.34 -3.26
C LEU A 134 -0.97 10.52 -2.43
N CYS A 135 -2.14 10.34 -1.82
CA CYS A 135 -2.70 11.32 -0.87
C CYS A 135 -1.81 11.46 0.35
N GLY A 136 -1.43 10.36 1.00
CA GLY A 136 -0.50 10.38 2.14
C GLY A 136 0.82 11.08 1.81
N LEU A 137 1.32 10.91 0.59
CA LEU A 137 2.52 11.59 0.10
C LEU A 137 2.33 13.10 -0.07
N SER A 138 1.19 13.55 -0.62
CA SER A 138 0.88 14.99 -0.72
C SER A 138 0.85 15.64 0.66
N TYR A 139 0.28 14.98 1.67
CA TYR A 139 0.33 15.45 3.06
C TYR A 139 1.76 15.49 3.60
N ALA A 140 2.57 14.48 3.30
CA ALA A 140 3.98 14.43 3.72
C ALA A 140 4.85 15.50 3.02
N SER A 141 4.40 16.01 1.87
CA SER A 141 5.02 17.13 1.16
C SER A 141 4.67 18.49 1.78
N GLY A 142 3.72 18.58 2.70
CA GLY A 142 3.26 19.87 3.25
C GLY A 142 2.42 20.71 2.27
N ASN A 143 2.31 20.31 1.00
CA ASN A 143 1.50 20.97 -0.03
C ASN A 143 0.31 20.11 -0.45
N LYS A 144 -0.80 20.16 0.30
CA LYS A 144 -2.02 19.39 -0.01
C LYS A 144 -2.59 19.69 -1.41
N ASN A 145 -2.35 20.90 -1.92
CA ASN A 145 -2.86 21.34 -3.21
C ASN A 145 -2.17 20.63 -4.39
N ASN A 146 -1.00 20.00 -4.18
CA ASN A 146 -0.33 19.23 -5.21
C ASN A 146 -0.86 17.81 -5.38
N THR A 147 -1.85 17.37 -4.58
CA THR A 147 -2.42 16.01 -4.64
C THR A 147 -2.78 15.65 -6.08
N GLN A 148 -3.47 16.54 -6.80
CA GLN A 148 -3.90 16.27 -8.17
C GLN A 148 -2.72 16.13 -9.14
N ILE A 149 -1.66 16.94 -8.96
CA ILE A 149 -0.45 16.87 -9.78
C ILE A 149 0.25 15.52 -9.57
N ILE A 150 0.41 15.11 -8.31
CA ILE A 150 1.00 13.82 -7.95
C ILE A 150 0.18 12.67 -8.57
N LYS A 151 -1.15 12.72 -8.44
CA LYS A 151 -2.06 11.71 -9.01
C LYS A 151 -1.97 11.62 -10.52
N ASN A 152 -2.05 12.75 -11.22
CA ASN A 152 -2.04 12.79 -12.68
C ASN A 152 -0.76 12.19 -13.28
N HIS A 153 0.39 12.38 -12.63
CA HIS A 153 1.67 11.83 -13.07
C HIS A 153 1.92 10.38 -12.65
N ASN A 154 1.10 9.82 -11.75
CA ASN A 154 1.32 8.50 -11.17
C ASN A 154 0.04 7.66 -11.19
N THR A 155 -0.77 7.74 -12.24
CA THR A 155 -2.00 6.93 -12.32
C THR A 155 -1.68 5.44 -12.30
N LEU A 156 -2.50 4.63 -11.60
CA LEU A 156 -2.25 3.21 -11.37
C LEU A 156 -1.93 2.44 -12.68
N GLY A 157 -2.66 2.75 -13.75
CA GLY A 157 -2.53 2.07 -15.04
C GLY A 157 -1.29 2.44 -15.84
N THR A 158 -0.67 3.60 -15.56
CA THR A 158 0.46 4.09 -16.36
C THR A 158 1.76 4.17 -15.58
N VAL A 159 1.71 4.20 -14.25
CA VAL A 159 2.90 4.31 -13.41
C VAL A 159 3.75 3.06 -13.54
N LYS A 160 5.01 3.26 -13.89
CA LYS A 160 5.97 2.19 -14.14
C LYS A 160 7.02 2.11 -13.05
N PHE A 161 7.50 0.88 -12.85
CA PHE A 161 8.64 0.57 -12.01
C PHE A 161 9.92 1.14 -12.65
N GLY A 162 11.02 1.20 -11.89
CA GLY A 162 12.27 1.85 -12.32
C GLY A 162 12.91 1.32 -13.61
N ASP A 163 12.41 0.21 -14.18
CA ASP A 163 12.79 -0.32 -15.49
C ASP A 163 12.07 0.38 -16.66
N ASN A 164 11.14 1.29 -16.37
CA ASN A 164 10.23 1.98 -17.30
C ASN A 164 9.42 1.04 -18.22
N LYS A 165 9.27 -0.22 -17.80
CA LYS A 165 8.58 -1.28 -18.55
C LYS A 165 7.44 -1.88 -17.74
N THR A 166 7.71 -2.27 -16.49
CA THR A 166 6.75 -2.98 -15.65
C THR A 166 5.77 -2.00 -15.00
N THR A 167 4.48 -2.14 -15.23
CA THR A 167 3.45 -1.35 -14.52
C THR A 167 3.36 -1.75 -13.04
N LEU A 168 2.80 -0.88 -12.19
CA LEU A 168 2.56 -1.21 -10.78
C LEU A 168 1.71 -2.47 -10.60
N SER A 169 0.66 -2.63 -11.41
CA SER A 169 -0.21 -3.80 -11.35
C SER A 169 0.52 -5.10 -11.73
N GLU A 170 1.39 -5.07 -12.74
CA GLU A 170 2.22 -6.23 -13.11
C GLU A 170 3.26 -6.54 -12.03
N PHE A 171 3.90 -5.51 -11.48
CA PHE A 171 4.86 -5.66 -10.40
C PHE A 171 4.23 -6.32 -9.16
N ALA A 172 3.04 -5.89 -8.77
CA ALA A 172 2.30 -6.43 -7.62
C ALA A 172 1.82 -7.88 -7.83
N LYS A 173 1.75 -8.37 -9.08
CA LYS A 173 1.41 -9.77 -9.40
C LYS A 173 2.59 -10.74 -9.29
N LYS A 174 3.84 -10.25 -9.31
CA LYS A 174 5.03 -11.12 -9.13
C LYS A 174 4.90 -11.90 -7.80
N PRO A 175 5.40 -13.13 -7.66
CA PRO A 175 5.38 -13.80 -6.36
C PRO A 175 6.15 -12.99 -5.30
N GLN A 176 5.61 -12.91 -4.08
CA GLN A 176 6.16 -12.05 -3.03
C GLN A 176 7.64 -12.37 -2.72
N PHE A 177 8.02 -13.64 -2.80
CA PHE A 177 9.39 -14.10 -2.64
C PHE A 177 10.37 -13.38 -3.59
N PHE A 178 10.01 -13.19 -4.86
CA PHE A 178 10.87 -12.50 -5.84
C PHE A 178 10.87 -10.98 -5.69
N ARG A 179 9.93 -10.41 -4.93
CA ARG A 179 9.93 -8.99 -4.58
C ARG A 179 10.77 -8.68 -3.34
N TRP A 180 10.96 -9.64 -2.45
CA TRP A 180 11.62 -9.43 -1.16
C TRP A 180 13.13 -9.59 -1.22
#